data_AF-A0A0C3EA66-F1
#
_entry.id   AF-A0A0C3EA66-F1
#
_cell.length_a   1.000
_cell.length_b   1.000
_cell.length_c   1.000
_cell.angle_alpha   90.00
_cell.angle_beta   90.00
_cell.angle_gamma   90.00
#
_symmetry.space_group_name_H-M   'P 1'
#
loop_
_entity.id
_entity.type
_entity.pdbx_description
1 polymer ?
#
loop_
_entity_poly.entity_id
_entity_poly.type
_entity_poly.pdbx_seq_one_letter_code
_entity_poly.pdbx_strand_id
1 'polypeptide(L)'
;MAKPVFVLGIDIMWNPSRGEMAQLNISRPLKPVNSDNFKRRTIGESGDVNPKWDTPLMIDPVYALKLEKSGALVPRREYELVLELNQDDPLAGAIVTELIPVDDEIKRHFQASLK
;
A
#
# COMPACT_ATOMS: atom_id res chain seq x y z
N MET A 1 -10.02 -15.27 -2.92
CA MET A 1 -8.67 -14.69 -3.15
C MET A 1 -8.82 -13.20 -3.27
N ALA A 2 -7.98 -12.44 -2.57
CA ALA A 2 -7.98 -10.98 -2.69
C ALA A 2 -7.53 -10.60 -4.10
N LYS A 3 -8.10 -9.54 -4.68
CA LYS A 3 -7.68 -9.08 -6.00
C LYS A 3 -6.27 -8.47 -5.89
N PRO A 4 -5.32 -8.84 -6.75
CA PRO A 4 -4.02 -8.19 -6.78
C PRO A 4 -4.15 -6.69 -7.01
N VAL A 5 -3.23 -5.93 -6.42
CA VAL A 5 -3.13 -4.48 -6.59
C VAL A 5 -1.77 -4.10 -7.13
N PHE A 6 -1.75 -3.01 -7.90
CA PHE A 6 -0.51 -2.47 -8.45
C PHE A 6 0.18 -1.61 -7.38
N VAL A 7 1.26 -2.12 -6.79
CA VAL A 7 2.01 -1.40 -5.74
C VAL A 7 2.95 -0.39 -6.40
N LEU A 8 2.89 0.85 -5.93
CA LEU A 8 3.68 1.97 -6.44
C LEU A 8 4.90 2.27 -5.57
N GLY A 9 4.80 2.05 -4.26
CA GLY A 9 5.89 2.30 -3.31
C GLY A 9 5.40 2.25 -1.87
N ILE A 10 6.32 2.53 -0.94
CA ILE A 10 6.03 2.64 0.49
C ILE A 10 6.61 3.97 0.99
N ASP A 11 5.81 4.75 1.70
CA ASP A 11 6.30 5.89 2.47
C ASP A 11 6.53 5.46 3.91
N ILE A 12 7.76 5.59 4.40
CA ILE A 12 8.11 5.38 5.81
C ILE A 12 8.20 6.77 6.45
N MET A 13 7.40 6.98 7.49
CA MET A 13 7.19 8.28 8.11
C MET A 13 7.37 8.17 9.62
N TRP A 14 7.75 9.28 10.24
CA TRP A 14 7.82 9.37 11.69
C TRP A 14 7.20 10.68 12.18
N ASN A 15 6.47 10.63 13.28
CA ASN A 15 6.10 11.84 14.02
C ASN A 15 6.09 11.62 15.55
N PRO A 16 6.14 12.69 16.35
CA PRO A 16 6.22 12.58 17.81
C PRO A 16 4.99 11.94 18.49
N SER A 17 3.82 11.97 17.86
CA SER A 17 2.56 11.52 18.47
C SER A 17 2.18 10.09 18.14
N ARG A 18 2.67 9.54 17.02
CA ARG A 18 2.34 8.21 16.52
C ARG A 18 3.56 7.32 16.30
N GLY A 19 4.77 7.85 16.47
CA GLY A 19 6.00 7.10 16.22
C GLY A 19 6.23 6.85 14.73
N GLU A 20 6.90 5.73 14.44
CA GLU A 20 7.21 5.28 13.09
C GLU A 20 6.00 4.58 12.46
N MET A 21 5.67 4.95 11.22
CA MET A 21 4.52 4.44 10.49
C MET A 21 4.91 4.22 9.04
N ALA A 22 4.25 3.27 8.37
CA ALA A 22 4.45 3.04 6.96
C ALA A 22 3.12 3.03 6.20
N GLN A 23 3.09 3.67 5.03
CA GLN A 23 1.95 3.72 4.14
C GLN A 23 2.28 3.02 2.82
N LEU A 24 1.43 2.09 2.39
CA LEU A 24 1.51 1.43 1.10
C LEU A 24 0.78 2.26 0.04
N ASN A 25 1.53 2.71 -0.96
CA ASN A 25 0.99 3.41 -2.11
C ASN A 25 0.65 2.40 -3.22
N ILE A 26 -0.62 2.42 -3.66
CA ILE A 26 -1.14 1.55 -4.70
C ILE A 26 -1.83 2.37 -5.79
N SER A 27 -1.92 1.82 -6.99
CA SER A 27 -2.78 2.35 -8.05
C SER A 27 -4.24 2.18 -7.64
N ARG A 28 -5.02 3.26 -7.77
CA ARG A 28 -6.45 3.30 -7.45
C ARG A 28 -7.23 3.85 -8.64
N PRO A 29 -8.42 3.31 -8.94
CA PRO A 29 -9.25 3.85 -10.02
C PRO A 29 -9.65 5.30 -9.72
N LEU A 30 -9.51 6.17 -10.72
CA LEU A 30 -9.92 7.56 -10.58
C LEU A 30 -11.45 7.65 -10.42
N LYS A 31 -11.90 8.18 -9.28
CA LYS A 31 -13.33 8.33 -8.99
C LYS A 31 -13.92 9.56 -9.71
N PRO A 32 -15.03 9.41 -10.45
CA PRO A 32 -15.75 10.56 -10.99
C PRO A 32 -16.32 11.39 -9.84
N VAL A 33 -16.51 12.68 -10.07
CA VAL A 33 -17.19 13.56 -9.11
C VAL A 33 -18.43 14.12 -9.77
N ASN A 34 -19.56 14.02 -9.08
CA ASN A 34 -20.81 14.62 -9.51
C ASN A 34 -21.49 15.25 -8.30
N SER A 35 -21.23 16.53 -8.10
CA SER A 35 -21.82 17.35 -7.05
C SER A 35 -22.46 18.59 -7.67
N ASP A 36 -23.29 19.28 -6.91
CA ASP A 36 -24.03 20.46 -7.40
C ASP A 36 -23.09 21.56 -7.92
N ASN A 37 -21.90 21.70 -7.31
CA ASN A 37 -20.93 22.75 -7.63
C ASN A 37 -19.74 22.26 -8.47
N PHE A 38 -19.60 20.94 -8.70
CA PHE A 38 -18.44 20.39 -9.40
C PHE A 38 -18.72 19.04 -10.04
N LYS A 39 -18.38 18.91 -11.33
CA LYS A 39 -18.50 17.67 -12.11
C LYS A 39 -17.17 17.31 -12.78
N ARG A 40 -16.75 16.05 -12.65
CA ARG A 40 -15.50 15.51 -13.22
C ARG A 40 -15.73 14.10 -13.75
N ARG A 41 -15.37 13.87 -15.01
CA ARG A 41 -15.25 12.53 -15.62
C ARG A 41 -13.82 12.03 -15.48
N THR A 42 -13.64 10.71 -15.40
CA THR A 42 -12.35 10.09 -15.14
C THR A 42 -12.13 8.87 -16.02
N ILE A 43 -10.87 8.60 -16.39
CA ILE A 43 -10.39 7.42 -17.11
C ILE A 43 -9.05 7.03 -16.50
N GLY A 44 -8.82 5.74 -16.27
CA GLY A 44 -7.56 5.22 -15.73
C GLY A 44 -7.46 5.26 -14.20
N GLU A 45 -6.23 5.25 -13.70
CA GLU A 45 -5.90 5.11 -12.28
C GLU A 45 -4.90 6.18 -11.83
N SER A 46 -4.84 6.45 -10.52
CA SER A 46 -3.83 7.31 -9.89
C SER A 46 -3.30 6.68 -8.60
N GLY A 47 -2.05 7.00 -8.26
CA GLY A 47 -1.45 6.69 -6.96
C GLY A 47 -1.81 7.69 -5.86
N ASP A 48 -2.40 8.83 -6.22
CA ASP A 48 -2.71 9.89 -5.26
C ASP A 48 -3.76 9.43 -4.25
N VAL A 49 -3.44 9.58 -2.97
CA VAL A 49 -4.40 9.40 -1.88
C VAL A 49 -5.06 10.74 -1.64
N ASN A 50 -6.33 10.90 -2.02
CA ASN A 50 -7.06 12.11 -1.70
C ASN A 50 -7.45 12.12 -0.22
N PRO A 51 -6.96 13.06 0.61
CA PRO A 51 -7.23 13.05 2.05
C PRO A 51 -8.73 13.15 2.42
N LYS A 52 -9.56 13.65 1.49
CA LYS A 52 -10.99 13.82 1.69
C LYS A 52 -11.80 12.56 1.37
N TRP A 53 -11.29 11.70 0.48
CA TRP A 53 -12.11 10.65 -0.15
C TRP A 53 -11.49 9.25 -0.10
N ASP A 54 -10.18 9.17 0.17
CA ASP A 54 -9.44 7.92 0.15
C ASP A 54 -8.82 7.67 1.53
N THR A 55 -8.99 6.44 2.02
CA THR A 55 -8.33 5.97 3.23
C THR A 55 -6.92 5.52 2.86
N PRO A 56 -5.87 6.05 3.51
CA PRO A 56 -4.51 5.56 3.30
C PRO A 56 -4.43 4.08 3.73
N LEU A 57 -3.67 3.30 2.97
CA LEU A 57 -3.47 1.89 3.26
C LEU A 57 -2.18 1.76 4.07
N MET A 58 -2.31 1.42 5.34
CA MET A 58 -1.16 1.27 6.23
C MET A 58 -0.53 -0.11 6.05
N ILE A 59 0.79 -0.19 6.20
CA ILE A 59 1.57 -1.43 6.21
C ILE A 59 2.35 -1.50 7.52
N ASP A 60 2.56 -2.72 8.02
CA ASP A 60 3.38 -2.98 9.19
C ASP A 60 4.75 -2.27 9.05
N PRO A 61 5.12 -1.37 9.99
CA PRO A 61 6.38 -0.63 9.92
C PRO A 61 7.62 -1.52 9.96
N VAL A 62 7.60 -2.61 10.72
CA VAL A 62 8.70 -3.56 10.83
C VAL A 62 8.90 -4.27 9.50
N TYR A 63 7.80 -4.69 8.86
CA TYR A 63 7.85 -5.30 7.54
C TYR A 63 8.30 -4.31 6.45
N ALA A 64 7.80 -3.08 6.47
CA ALA A 64 8.25 -2.03 5.55
C ALA A 64 9.76 -1.76 5.64
N LEU A 65 10.30 -1.66 6.86
CA LEU A 65 11.74 -1.52 7.09
C LEU A 65 12.54 -2.74 6.61
N LYS A 66 11.97 -3.95 6.72
CA LYS A 66 12.58 -5.16 6.16
C LYS A 66 12.68 -5.07 4.62
N LEU A 67 11.61 -4.64 3.95
CA LEU A 67 11.58 -4.45 2.50
C LEU A 67 12.56 -3.36 2.03
N GLU A 68 12.65 -2.26 2.77
CA GLU A 68 13.62 -1.18 2.50
C GLU A 68 15.06 -1.70 2.57
N LYS A 69 15.44 -2.31 3.70
CA LYS A 69 16.83 -2.78 3.94
C LYS A 69 17.28 -3.86 2.97
N SER A 70 16.36 -4.72 2.53
CA SER A 70 16.64 -5.82 1.60
C SER A 70 16.59 -5.42 0.12
N GLY A 71 15.98 -4.27 -0.19
CA GLY A 71 15.67 -3.90 -1.58
C GLY A 71 14.71 -4.88 -2.27
N ALA A 72 13.91 -5.63 -1.50
CA ALA A 72 13.01 -6.64 -2.04
C ALA A 72 11.85 -6.02 -2.84
N LEU A 73 11.34 -4.85 -2.42
CA LEU A 73 10.19 -4.23 -3.07
C LEU A 73 10.51 -3.77 -4.50
N VAL A 74 9.80 -4.33 -5.47
CA VAL A 74 9.82 -3.86 -6.86
C VAL A 74 8.55 -3.06 -7.14
N PRO A 75 8.64 -1.72 -7.34
CA PRO A 75 7.47 -0.89 -7.60
C PRO A 75 6.89 -1.13 -9.00
N ARG A 76 5.66 -0.67 -9.22
CA ARG A 76 4.90 -0.85 -10.45
C ARG A 76 4.72 -2.33 -10.84
N ARG A 77 4.40 -3.16 -9.84
CA ARG A 77 4.12 -4.59 -10.01
C ARG A 77 2.88 -4.97 -9.22
N GLU A 78 2.27 -6.09 -9.60
CA GLU A 78 1.09 -6.63 -8.93
C GLU A 78 1.48 -7.49 -7.73
N TYR A 79 0.82 -7.22 -6.61
CA TYR A 79 0.95 -7.98 -5.37
C TYR A 79 -0.44 -8.30 -4.82
N GLU A 80 -0.58 -9.50 -4.27
CA GLU A 80 -1.66 -9.79 -3.34
C GLU A 80 -1.27 -9.25 -1.96
N LEU A 81 -2.26 -8.69 -1.26
CA LEU A 81 -2.05 -8.11 0.06
C LEU A 81 -2.59 -9.06 1.12
N VAL A 82 -1.76 -9.37 2.12
CA VAL A 82 -2.22 -10.00 3.36
C VAL A 82 -2.59 -8.88 4.33
N LEU A 83 -3.84 -8.88 4.77
CA LEU A 83 -4.39 -7.89 5.69
C LEU A 83 -4.70 -8.56 7.02
N GLU A 84 -4.18 -7.99 8.10
CA GLU A 84 -4.45 -8.43 9.47
C GLU A 84 -4.86 -7.24 10.33
N LEU A 85 -5.57 -7.51 11.42
CA LEU A 85 -5.88 -6.47 12.40
C LEU A 85 -4.59 -5.98 13.05
N ASN A 86 -4.42 -4.67 13.14
CA ASN A 86 -3.32 -4.10 13.89
C ASN A 86 -3.50 -4.44 15.37
N GLN A 87 -2.61 -5.28 15.92
CA GLN A 87 -2.68 -5.70 17.31
C GLN A 87 -2.27 -4.59 18.28
N ASP A 88 -1.41 -3.67 17.83
CA ASP A 88 -0.92 -2.54 18.63
C ASP A 88 -1.93 -1.38 18.66
N ASP A 89 -2.73 -1.24 17.61
CA ASP A 89 -3.86 -0.29 17.55
C ASP A 89 -5.10 -0.94 16.89
N PRO A 90 -5.91 -1.69 17.67
CA PRO A 90 -7.10 -2.37 17.14
C PRO A 90 -8.17 -1.42 16.56
N LEU A 91 -8.12 -0.13 16.92
CA LEU A 91 -9.05 0.89 16.41
C LEU A 91 -8.61 1.44 15.04
N ALA A 92 -7.33 1.29 14.67
CA ALA A 92 -6.82 1.69 13.36
C ALA A 92 -7.30 0.80 12.21
N GLY A 93 -7.85 -0.39 12.53
CA GLY A 93 -8.35 -1.35 11.54
C GLY A 93 -7.27 -2.30 11.02
N ALA A 94 -7.52 -2.86 9.83
CA ALA A 94 -6.61 -3.82 9.22
C ALA A 94 -5.44 -3.11 8.52
N ILE A 95 -4.23 -3.65 8.69
CA ILE A 95 -2.99 -3.20 8.07
C ILE A 95 -2.44 -4.30 7.17
N VAL A 96 -1.65 -3.92 6.17
CA VAL A 96 -0.93 -4.88 5.33
C VAL A 96 0.22 -5.45 6.15
N THR A 97 0.29 -6.77 6.28
CA THR A 97 1.40 -7.47 6.98
C THR A 97 2.36 -8.12 6.00
N GLU A 98 1.90 -8.46 4.80
CA GLU A 98 2.73 -9.10 3.78
C GLU A 98 2.30 -8.70 2.36
N LEU A 99 3.30 -8.66 1.47
CA LEU A 99 3.12 -8.48 0.03
C LEU A 99 3.51 -9.79 -0.66
N ILE A 100 2.56 -10.42 -1.34
CA ILE A 100 2.80 -11.65 -2.11
C ILE A 100 2.93 -11.27 -3.59
N PRO A 101 4.12 -11.37 -4.20
CA PRO A 101 4.28 -11.05 -5.61
C PRO A 101 3.48 -12.01 -6.49
N VAL A 102 2.79 -11.48 -7.50
CA VAL A 102 2.04 -12.32 -8.46
C VAL A 102 2.96 -12.91 -9.54
N ASP A 103 3.92 -12.11 -10.01
CA ASP A 103 4.87 -12.45 -11.07
C ASP A 103 6.00 -13.37 -10.54
N ASP A 104 6.28 -14.46 -11.26
CA ASP A 104 7.28 -15.46 -10.88
C ASP A 104 8.73 -14.95 -10.87
N GLU A 105 9.05 -13.93 -11.67
CA GLU A 105 10.35 -13.24 -11.58
C GLU A 105 10.46 -12.50 -10.24
N ILE A 106 9.40 -11.76 -9.87
CA ILE A 106 9.40 -10.98 -8.63
C ILE A 106 9.34 -11.88 -7.40
N LYS A 107 8.64 -13.03 -7.47
CA LYS A 107 8.68 -14.06 -6.42
C LYS A 107 10.10 -14.53 -6.16
N ARG A 108 10.88 -14.81 -7.22
CA ARG A 108 12.28 -15.24 -7.10
C ARG A 108 13.16 -14.14 -6.52
N HIS A 109 12.95 -12.88 -6.94
CA HIS A 109 13.65 -11.73 -6.36
C HIS A 109 13.36 -11.57 -4.87
N PHE A 110 12.07 -11.61 -4.47
CA PHE A 110 11.66 -11.55 -3.06
C PHE A 110 12.31 -12.65 -2.22
N GLN A 111 12.32 -13.89 -2.71
CA GLN A 111 12.96 -15.01 -2.03
C GLN A 111 14.49 -14.87 -1.92
N ALA A 112 15.14 -14.17 -2.86
CA ALA A 112 16.58 -13.94 -2.81
C ALA A 112 16.93 -12.77 -1.86
N SER A 113 16.15 -11.69 -1.90
CA SER A 113 16.39 -10.47 -1.10
C SER A 113 16.02 -10.61 0.37
N LEU A 114 15.01 -11.42 0.72
CA LEU A 114 14.51 -11.56 2.09
C LEU A 114 15.16 -12.71 2.90
N LYS A 115 16.26 -13.27 2.38
CA LYS A 115 17.08 -14.29 3.05
C LYS A 115 17.97 -13.71 4.14
#